data_AF-A0A8M1KJT0-F1
#
_entry.id   AF-A0A8M1KJT0-F1
#
_cell.length_a   1.000
_cell.length_b   1.000
_cell.length_c   1.000
_cell.angle_alpha   90.00
_cell.angle_beta   90.00
_cell.angle_gamma   90.00
#
_symmetry.space_group_name_H-M   'P 1'
#
loop_
_entity.id
_entity.type
_entity.pdbx_description
1 polymer ?
#
loop_
_entity_poly.entity_id
_entity_poly.type
_entity_poly.pdbx_seq_one_letter_code
_entity_poly.pdbx_strand_id
1 'polypeptide(L)'
;MAYQDMGDLQSQVDEIEALSSIYGDEWCVIDEASRIFCIKISDSSDHPKWTACLQTILPPDYPSRAPPLYQINAGWLRGPERMELSNSLEEIYFGGV
;
A
#
# COMPACT_ATOMS: atom_id res chain seq x y z
N MET A 1 -24.87 13.19 -5.46
CA MET A 1 -23.99 12.01 -5.28
C MET A 1 -22.61 12.15 -5.94
N ALA A 2 -22.22 13.32 -6.50
CA ALA A 2 -20.87 13.52 -7.07
C ALA A 2 -19.84 14.12 -6.09
N TYR A 3 -20.29 14.60 -4.93
CA TYR A 3 -19.42 15.28 -3.96
C TYR A 3 -18.53 14.34 -3.13
N GLN A 4 -18.96 13.09 -2.92
CA GLN A 4 -18.20 12.11 -2.14
C GLN A 4 -17.05 11.53 -2.97
N ASP A 5 -17.34 11.09 -4.19
CA ASP A 5 -16.35 10.60 -5.17
C ASP A 5 -15.22 11.61 -5.44
N MET A 6 -15.55 12.91 -5.57
CA MET A 6 -14.54 13.95 -5.77
C MET A 6 -13.67 14.19 -4.52
N GLY A 7 -14.22 13.97 -3.32
CA GLY A 7 -13.48 14.08 -2.06
C GLY A 7 -12.53 12.91 -1.83
N ASP A 8 -12.98 11.70 -2.16
CA ASP A 8 -12.16 10.48 -2.14
C ASP A 8 -11.00 10.57 -3.13
N LEU A 9 -11.30 10.96 -4.38
CA LEU A 9 -10.28 11.12 -5.41
C LEU A 9 -9.19 12.12 -5.00
N GLN A 10 -9.58 13.26 -4.43
CA GLN A 10 -8.63 14.27 -3.98
C GLN A 10 -7.78 13.78 -2.80
N SER A 11 -8.39 13.07 -1.85
CA SER A 11 -7.69 12.52 -0.69
C SER A 11 -6.68 11.46 -1.11
N GLN A 12 -7.06 10.60 -2.05
CA GLN A 12 -6.15 9.62 -2.65
C GLN A 12 -4.95 10.30 -3.33
N VAL A 13 -5.18 11.37 -4.09
CA VAL A 13 -4.09 12.08 -4.77
C VAL A 13 -3.11 12.66 -3.76
N ASP A 14 -3.60 13.35 -2.74
CA ASP A 14 -2.78 13.96 -1.69
C ASP A 14 -1.94 12.90 -0.94
N GLU A 15 -2.56 11.77 -0.60
CA GLU A 15 -1.89 10.64 0.05
C GLU A 15 -0.80 10.03 -0.84
N ILE A 16 -1.08 9.81 -2.12
CA ILE A 16 -0.10 9.25 -3.07
C ILE A 16 1.08 10.20 -3.31
N GLU A 17 0.83 11.50 -3.43
CA GLU A 17 1.90 12.50 -3.54
C GLU A 17 2.78 12.51 -2.29
N ALA A 18 2.17 12.48 -1.10
CA ALA A 18 2.90 12.39 0.16
C ALA A 18 3.75 11.11 0.22
N LEU A 19 3.18 9.94 -0.08
CA LEU A 19 3.88 8.66 -0.08
C LEU A 19 5.03 8.64 -1.10
N SER A 20 4.79 9.09 -2.33
CA SER A 20 5.83 9.18 -3.36
C SER A 20 6.97 10.09 -2.93
N SER A 21 6.68 11.18 -2.21
CA SER A 21 7.71 12.07 -1.68
C SER A 21 8.49 11.48 -0.50
N ILE A 22 7.86 10.64 0.33
CA ILE A 22 8.50 9.99 1.48
C ILE A 22 9.41 8.85 1.02
N TYR A 23 8.90 7.97 0.15
CA TYR A 23 9.59 6.75 -0.26
C TYR A 23 10.50 6.94 -1.47
N GLY A 24 10.29 8.00 -2.26
CA GLY A 24 11.20 8.38 -3.34
C GLY A 24 11.49 7.23 -4.30
N ASP A 25 12.73 6.74 -4.29
CA ASP A 25 13.21 5.65 -5.16
C ASP A 25 12.58 4.29 -4.83
N GLU A 26 12.17 4.06 -3.58
CA GLU A 26 11.50 2.81 -3.18
C GLU A 26 10.01 2.81 -3.60
N TRP A 27 9.46 3.94 -4.03
CA TRP A 27 8.09 4.04 -4.56
C TRP A 27 8.02 3.66 -6.03
N CYS A 28 7.04 2.83 -6.39
CA CYS A 28 6.81 2.37 -7.75
C CYS A 28 5.32 2.48 -8.10
N VAL A 29 5.01 3.16 -9.20
CA VAL A 29 3.67 3.16 -9.79
C VAL A 29 3.53 1.93 -10.68
N ILE A 30 2.61 1.03 -10.35
CA ILE A 30 2.37 -0.21 -11.10
C ILE A 30 1.35 0.05 -12.21
N ASP A 31 0.20 0.62 -11.84
CA ASP A 31 -0.86 1.01 -12.77
C ASP A 31 -1.58 2.25 -12.22
N GLU A 32 -1.35 3.41 -12.84
CA GLU A 32 -1.91 4.68 -12.37
C GLU A 32 -3.45 4.74 -12.55
N ALA A 33 -3.95 4.19 -13.67
CA ALA A 33 -5.37 4.22 -14.01
C ALA A 33 -6.21 3.39 -13.02
N SER A 34 -5.68 2.25 -12.58
CA SER A 34 -6.29 1.34 -11.61
C SER A 34 -5.84 1.62 -10.18
N ARG A 35 -5.05 2.69 -9.96
CA ARG A 35 -4.56 3.14 -8.64
C ARG A 35 -3.82 2.04 -7.88
N ILE A 36 -2.93 1.36 -8.59
CA ILE A 36 -2.08 0.29 -8.06
C ILE A 36 -0.67 0.82 -7.90
N PHE A 37 -0.19 0.80 -6.67
CA PHE A 37 1.10 1.32 -6.28
C PHE A 37 1.89 0.26 -5.51
N CYS A 38 3.20 0.43 -5.44
CA CYS A 38 4.08 -0.51 -4.77
C CYS A 38 5.18 0.24 -4.02
N ILE A 39 5.44 -0.18 -2.80
CA ILE A 39 6.56 0.27 -2.00
C ILE A 39 7.52 -0.90 -1.86
N LYS A 40 8.76 -0.70 -2.26
CA LYS A 40 9.84 -1.64 -1.99
C LYS A 40 10.34 -1.41 -0.57
N ILE A 41 10.49 -2.50 0.18
CA ILE A 41 10.94 -2.49 1.56
C ILE A 41 12.14 -3.41 1.63
N SER A 42 13.30 -2.82 1.89
CA SER A 42 14.59 -3.50 1.97
C SER A 42 15.07 -3.54 3.43
N ASP A 43 15.80 -4.58 3.80
CA ASP A 43 16.63 -4.52 5.01
C ASP A 43 17.65 -3.37 4.92
N SER A 44 18.01 -2.75 6.05
CA SER A 44 18.91 -1.58 6.10
C SER A 44 20.39 -1.91 5.96
N SER A 45 20.75 -3.17 5.67
CA SER A 45 22.12 -3.57 5.37
C SER A 45 22.60 -3.06 4.00
N ASP A 46 23.92 -2.87 3.88
CA ASP A 46 24.60 -2.48 2.62
C ASP A 46 24.32 -3.46 1.45
N HIS A 47 24.03 -4.73 1.80
CA HIS A 47 23.56 -5.75 0.86
C HIS A 47 22.26 -6.35 1.38
N PRO A 48 21.09 -5.79 1.02
CA PRO A 48 19.82 -6.23 1.55
C PRO A 48 19.54 -7.66 1.13
N LYS A 49 19.54 -8.57 2.11
CA LYS A 49 19.27 -10.00 1.89
C LYS A 49 17.78 -10.26 1.66
N TRP A 50 16.93 -9.44 2.27
CA TRP A 50 15.49 -9.55 2.20
C TRP A 50 14.91 -8.26 1.67
N THR A 51 14.07 -8.43 0.65
CA THR A 51 13.27 -7.36 0.08
C THR A 51 11.84 -7.86 -0.03
N ALA A 52 10.90 -7.05 0.42
CA ALA A 52 9.48 -7.26 0.24
C ALA A 52 8.92 -6.08 -0.56
N CYS A 53 7.93 -6.34 -1.39
CA CYS A 53 7.16 -5.30 -2.06
C CYS A 53 5.77 -5.27 -1.44
N LEU A 54 5.39 -4.13 -0.86
CA LEU A 54 4.03 -3.86 -0.40
C LEU A 54 3.27 -3.20 -1.55
N GLN A 55 2.38 -3.94 -2.17
CA GLN A 55 1.47 -3.40 -3.18
C GLN A 55 0.20 -2.90 -2.51
N THR A 56 -0.20 -1.68 -2.85
CA THR A 56 -1.39 -1.01 -2.34
C THR A 56 -2.29 -0.69 -3.52
N ILE A 57 -3.56 -1.11 -3.43
CA ILE A 57 -4.58 -0.87 -4.44
C ILE A 57 -5.65 0.01 -3.80
N LEU A 58 -5.89 1.20 -4.36
CA LEU A 58 -6.88 2.13 -3.85
C LEU A 58 -8.18 2.00 -4.66
N PRO A 59 -9.24 1.40 -4.11
CA PRO A 59 -10.53 1.38 -4.79
C PRO A 59 -11.11 2.80 -4.92
N PRO A 60 -12.03 3.05 -5.86
CA PRO A 60 -12.64 4.38 -6.05
C PRO A 60 -13.37 4.88 -4.81
N ASP A 61 -13.88 3.96 -3.98
CA ASP A 61 -14.58 4.24 -2.73
C ASP A 61 -13.65 4.46 -1.51
N TYR A 62 -12.33 4.42 -1.69
CA TYR A 62 -11.37 4.75 -0.62
C TYR A 62 -11.08 6.26 -0.58
N PRO A 63 -10.90 6.89 0.60
CA PRO A 63 -10.98 6.30 1.94
C PRO A 63 -12.37 6.22 2.56
N SER A 64 -13.41 6.81 1.96
CA SER A 64 -14.68 7.05 2.65
C SER A 64 -15.54 5.81 2.92
N ARG A 65 -15.51 4.81 2.04
CA ARG A 65 -16.46 3.68 2.02
C ARG A 65 -15.80 2.31 1.87
N ALA A 66 -14.54 2.25 1.49
CA ALA A 66 -13.79 1.01 1.35
C ALA A 66 -12.35 1.18 1.86
N PRO A 67 -11.77 0.14 2.47
CA PRO A 67 -10.35 0.11 2.81
C PRO A 67 -9.47 -0.01 1.56
N PRO A 68 -8.18 0.36 1.66
CA PRO A 68 -7.20 0.04 0.65
C PRO A 68 -6.88 -1.45 0.72
N LEU A 69 -6.54 -2.06 -0.42
CA LEU A 69 -6.16 -3.47 -0.47
C LEU A 69 -4.63 -3.58 -0.48
N TYR A 70 -4.09 -4.32 0.50
CA TYR A 70 -2.66 -4.56 0.63
C TYR A 70 -2.26 -5.96 0.17
N GLN A 71 -1.15 -6.07 -0.55
CA GLN A 71 -0.58 -7.35 -0.97
C GLN A 71 0.94 -7.35 -0.75
N ILE A 72 1.44 -8.40 -0.09
CA ILE A 72 2.87 -8.56 0.16
C ILE A 72 3.46 -9.53 -0.86
N ASN A 73 4.42 -9.02 -1.63
CA ASN A 73 5.19 -9.76 -2.61
C ASN A 73 6.63 -9.94 -2.11
N ALA A 74 6.91 -11.11 -1.55
CA ALA A 74 8.23 -11.48 -1.05
C ALA A 74 8.50 -12.97 -1.33
N GLY A 75 9.42 -13.28 -2.24
CA GLY A 75 9.68 -14.67 -2.66
C GLY A 75 10.26 -15.58 -1.56
N TRP A 76 10.80 -14.97 -0.51
CA TRP A 76 11.34 -15.62 0.68
C TRP A 76 10.30 -15.85 1.77
N LEU A 77 9.16 -15.15 1.74
CA LEU A 77 8.11 -15.26 2.74
C LEU A 77 7.12 -16.36 2.34
N ARG A 78 7.02 -17.42 3.15
CA ARG A 78 6.22 -18.61 2.82
C ARG A 78 5.43 -19.12 4.02
N GLY A 79 4.37 -19.87 3.74
CA GLY A 79 3.60 -20.57 4.75
C GLY A 79 2.94 -19.63 5.77
N PRO A 80 2.94 -19.98 7.06
CA PRO A 80 2.18 -19.26 8.10
C PRO A 80 2.67 -17.81 8.29
N GLU A 81 3.96 -17.55 8.18
CA GLU A 81 4.54 -16.21 8.37
C GLU A 81 3.98 -15.19 7.38
N ARG A 82 3.72 -15.61 6.13
CA ARG A 82 3.06 -14.74 5.13
C ARG A 82 1.65 -14.38 5.55
N MET A 83 0.91 -15.35 6.07
CA MET A 83 -0.48 -15.16 6.48
C MET A 83 -0.55 -14.26 7.72
N GLU A 84 0.34 -14.46 8.70
CA GLU A 84 0.41 -13.60 9.88
C GLU A 84 0.76 -12.15 9.52
N LEU A 85 1.71 -11.94 8.60
CA LEU A 85 2.06 -10.59 8.15
C LEU A 85 0.90 -9.92 7.39
N SER A 86 0.19 -10.68 6.55
CA SER A 86 -0.98 -10.17 5.82
C SER A 86 -2.12 -9.80 6.77
N ASN A 87 -2.42 -10.68 7.73
CA ASN A 87 -3.44 -10.43 8.75
C ASN A 87 -3.08 -9.20 9.61
N SER A 88 -1.81 -9.05 9.96
CA SER A 88 -1.35 -7.89 10.74
C SER A 88 -1.56 -6.57 9.99
N LEU A 89 -1.42 -6.54 8.66
CA LEU A 89 -1.71 -5.34 7.87
C LEU A 89 -3.20 -4.98 7.91
N GLU A 90 -4.08 -5.97 7.80
CA GLU A 90 -5.52 -5.74 7.91
C GLU A 90 -5.89 -5.24 9.31
N GLU A 91 -5.34 -5.85 10.36
CA GLU A 91 -5.55 -5.43 11.75
C GLU A 91 -5.07 -4.00 12.01
N ILE A 92 -3.97 -3.54 11.43
CA ILE A 92 -3.51 -2.15 11.58
C ILE A 92 -4.53 -1.17 10.99
N TYR A 93 -5.14 -1.52 9.84
CA TYR A 93 -6.16 -0.69 9.23
C TYR A 93 -7.45 -0.63 10.08
N PHE A 94 -7.89 -1.78 10.62
CA PHE A 94 -9.11 -1.82 11.46
C PHE A 94 -8.90 -1.37 12.91
N GLY A 95 -7.68 -1.48 13.42
CA GLY A 95 -7.32 -1.18 14.81
C GLY A 95 -6.87 0.26 15.08
N GLY A 96 -6.71 1.07 14.03
CA GLY A 96 -6.46 2.51 14.13
C GLY A 96 -7.76 3.31 14.29
N VAL A 97 -8.41 3.23 15.45
CA VAL A 97 -9.51 4.13 15.89
C VAL A 97 -9.09 4.95 17.10
#